data_AF-A0AAD7SME3-F1
#
_entry.id   AF-A0AAD7SME3-F1
#
_cell.length_a   1.000
_cell.length_b   1.000
_cell.length_c   1.000
_cell.angle_alpha   90.00
_cell.angle_beta   90.00
_cell.angle_gamma   90.00
#
_symmetry.space_group_name_H-M   'P 1'
#
loop_
_entity.id
_entity.type
_entity.pdbx_description
1 polymer ?
#
loop_
_entity_poly.entity_id
_entity_poly.type
_entity_poly.pdbx_seq_one_letter_code
_entity_poly.pdbx_strand_id
1 'polypeptide(L)'
;MVRRHGGVSTLLQEEVPHLINIQCFAHGLELAVMDAINGDERMKKVTELSDKSLYKQHHYLPKAWRELKALSGVLQQKIWKLTNLGGTRWLPHVERALQTLMKDYAVVLAHMENTIETKPGNLSLKLQEDGVTLPKALQAFETALLMLTSMHSTAGESLEGFLQDSAEGQFHAMQLQSFSQESRDRFDR
;
A
#
# COMPACT_ATOMS: atom_id res chain seq x y z
N MET A 1 9.49 10.49 2.21
CA MET A 1 10.45 11.60 2.44
C MET A 1 9.78 12.72 3.24
N VAL A 2 10.39 13.29 4.30
CA VAL A 2 9.76 14.37 5.08
C VAL A 2 9.55 15.59 4.18
N ARG A 3 8.34 16.15 4.20
CA ARG A 3 8.09 17.50 3.67
C ARG A 3 8.85 18.47 4.59
N ARG A 4 10.11 18.76 4.26
CA ARG A 4 11.02 19.64 5.03
C ARG A 4 10.48 21.07 5.16
N HIS A 5 9.47 21.43 4.38
CA HIS A 5 8.79 22.72 4.43
C HIS A 5 7.29 22.50 4.65
N GLY A 6 6.74 23.09 5.72
CA GLY A 6 5.31 23.11 6.01
C GLY A 6 4.74 21.90 6.77
N GLY A 7 5.58 21.10 7.43
CA GLY A 7 5.12 20.04 8.32
C GLY A 7 4.65 20.59 9.68
N VAL A 8 3.72 19.87 10.33
CA VAL A 8 3.22 20.24 11.68
C VAL A 8 4.36 20.38 12.68
N SER A 9 5.39 19.53 12.58
CA SER A 9 6.58 19.65 13.44
C SER A 9 7.38 20.92 13.20
N THR A 10 7.52 21.39 11.96
CA THR A 10 8.24 22.63 11.67
C THR A 10 7.49 23.84 12.23
N LEU A 11 6.16 23.86 12.12
CA LEU A 11 5.31 24.90 12.71
C LEU A 11 5.37 24.89 14.24
N LEU A 12 5.38 23.71 14.86
CA LEU A 12 5.51 23.58 16.32
C LEU A 12 6.91 23.98 16.82
N GLN A 13 7.95 23.82 15.99
CA GLN A 13 9.31 24.27 16.33
C GLN A 13 9.47 25.79 16.20
N GLU A 14 8.69 26.44 15.33
CA GLU A 14 8.62 27.92 15.26
C GLU A 14 8.03 28.52 16.55
N GLU A 15 7.03 27.87 17.15
CA GLU A 15 6.43 28.31 18.42
C GLU A 15 7.19 27.85 19.67
N VAL A 16 7.80 26.65 19.64
CA VAL A 16 8.52 26.07 20.78
C VAL A 16 9.92 25.63 20.33
N PRO A 17 10.96 26.46 20.53
CA PRO A 17 12.31 26.20 20.02
C PRO A 17 13.00 24.97 20.64
N HIS A 18 12.51 24.51 21.78
CA HIS A 18 13.09 23.40 22.54
C HIS A 18 12.49 22.04 22.14
N LEU A 19 11.55 22.02 21.20
CA LEU A 19 10.84 20.83 20.78
C LEU A 19 11.73 19.95 19.90
N ILE A 20 12.13 18.79 20.45
CA ILE A 20 12.84 17.75 19.70
C ILE A 20 11.80 16.91 18.96
N ASN A 21 11.77 17.03 17.63
CA ASN A 21 10.96 16.15 16.81
C ASN A 21 11.69 14.83 16.57
N ILE A 22 11.13 13.74 17.09
CA ILE A 22 11.60 12.39 16.81
C ILE A 22 10.66 11.79 15.77
N GLN A 23 11.18 11.59 14.55
CA GLN A 23 10.43 10.91 13.52
C GLN A 23 10.31 9.43 13.85
N CYS A 24 9.09 8.91 13.85
CA CYS A 24 8.87 7.46 13.94
C CYS A 24 9.47 6.77 12.71
N PHE A 25 10.48 5.92 12.93
CA PHE A 25 11.15 5.17 11.86
C PHE A 25 10.17 4.35 11.03
N ALA A 26 9.19 3.70 11.68
CA ALA A 26 8.14 2.95 11.00
C ALA A 26 7.30 3.82 10.06
N HIS A 27 6.98 5.06 10.47
CA HIS A 27 6.24 6.00 9.61
C HIS A 27 7.12 6.55 8.48
N GLY A 28 8.41 6.76 8.71
CA GLY A 28 9.36 7.13 7.66
C GLY A 28 9.46 6.07 6.57
N LEU A 29 9.54 4.80 6.96
CA LEU A 29 9.51 3.67 6.03
C LEU A 29 8.18 3.60 5.28
N GLU A 30 7.05 3.77 5.97
CA GLU A 30 5.72 3.80 5.37
C GLU A 30 5.62 4.86 4.26
N LEU A 31 6.08 6.08 4.54
CA LEU A 31 6.10 7.16 3.55
C LEU A 31 7.03 6.85 2.38
N ALA A 32 8.21 6.29 2.62
CA ALA A 32 9.14 5.92 1.55
C ALA A 32 8.55 4.85 0.62
N VAL A 33 7.87 3.85 1.19
CA VAL A 33 7.18 2.82 0.41
C VAL A 33 6.00 3.40 -0.35
N MET A 34 5.20 4.28 0.26
CA MET A 34 4.13 4.99 -0.45
C MET A 34 4.67 5.86 -1.59
N ASP A 35 5.79 6.57 -1.38
CA ASP A 35 6.45 7.37 -2.40
C ASP A 35 6.91 6.47 -3.57
N ALA A 36 7.47 5.30 -3.29
CA ALA A 36 7.88 4.32 -4.31
C ALA A 36 6.67 3.77 -5.10
N ILE A 37 5.58 3.42 -4.40
CA ILE A 37 4.32 2.95 -5.01
C ILE A 37 3.69 4.05 -5.86
N ASN A 38 3.73 5.31 -5.41
CA ASN A 38 3.18 6.45 -6.16
C ASN A 38 4.07 6.89 -7.31
N GLY A 39 5.37 6.58 -7.26
CA GLY A 39 6.33 6.83 -8.33
C GLY A 39 6.15 5.92 -9.54
N ASP A 40 5.63 4.70 -9.33
CA ASP A 40 5.26 3.80 -10.42
C ASP A 40 3.80 4.05 -10.87
N GLU A 41 3.64 4.49 -12.12
CA GLU A 41 2.34 4.80 -12.70
C GLU A 41 1.39 3.59 -12.74
N ARG A 42 1.92 2.37 -12.90
CA ARG A 42 1.14 1.13 -12.93
C ARG A 42 0.63 0.80 -11.54
N MET A 43 1.50 0.91 -10.53
CA MET A 43 1.14 0.71 -9.14
C MET A 43 0.06 1.70 -8.73
N LYS A 44 0.24 2.99 -9.04
CA LYS A 44 -0.75 4.03 -8.78
C LYS A 44 -2.11 3.71 -9.39
N LYS A 45 -2.16 3.28 -10.66
CA LYS A 45 -3.41 2.85 -11.33
C LYS A 45 -4.05 1.65 -10.62
N VAL A 46 -3.25 0.67 -10.22
CA VAL A 46 -3.70 -0.51 -9.46
C VAL A 46 -4.31 -0.12 -8.12
N THR A 47 -3.64 0.74 -7.35
CA THR A 47 -4.16 1.21 -6.05
C THR A 47 -5.44 2.01 -6.24
N GLU A 48 -5.50 2.88 -7.25
CA GLU A 48 -6.69 3.68 -7.54
C GLU A 48 -7.89 2.83 -8.00
N LEU A 49 -7.69 1.85 -8.88
CA LEU A 49 -8.74 0.94 -9.34
C LEU A 49 -9.26 0.07 -8.18
N SER A 50 -8.34 -0.45 -7.37
CA SER A 50 -8.67 -1.26 -6.20
C SER A 50 -9.47 -0.47 -5.16
N ASP A 51 -9.03 0.74 -4.84
CA ASP A 51 -9.59 1.49 -3.72
C ASP A 51 -10.84 2.30 -4.13
N LYS A 52 -10.79 3.01 -5.27
CA LYS A 52 -11.90 3.87 -5.71
C LYS A 52 -13.05 3.08 -6.33
N SER A 53 -12.76 1.96 -6.98
CA SER A 53 -13.74 1.30 -7.83
C SER A 53 -14.14 -0.06 -7.28
N LEU A 54 -13.19 -0.96 -7.03
CA LEU A 54 -13.47 -2.29 -6.49
C LEU A 54 -13.96 -2.25 -5.04
N TYR A 55 -13.18 -1.64 -4.14
CA TYR A 55 -13.53 -1.58 -2.73
C TYR A 55 -14.84 -0.81 -2.53
N LYS A 56 -14.98 0.41 -3.09
CA LYS A 56 -16.19 1.20 -2.91
C LYS A 56 -17.45 0.50 -3.44
N GLN A 57 -17.39 -0.13 -4.61
CA GLN A 57 -18.54 -0.82 -5.20
C GLN A 57 -19.02 -1.97 -4.31
N HIS A 58 -18.12 -2.84 -3.86
CA HIS A 58 -18.49 -4.02 -3.09
C HIS A 58 -18.68 -3.75 -1.59
N HIS A 59 -18.06 -2.69 -1.06
CA HIS A 59 -18.22 -2.31 0.33
C HIS A 59 -19.47 -1.46 0.59
N TYR A 60 -19.71 -0.43 -0.24
CA TYR A 60 -20.81 0.52 -0.02
C TYR A 60 -22.12 0.12 -0.70
N LEU A 61 -22.10 -0.78 -1.70
CA LEU A 61 -23.33 -1.25 -2.35
C LEU A 61 -23.65 -2.69 -1.88
N PRO A 62 -24.60 -2.88 -0.94
CA PRO A 62 -24.98 -4.20 -0.45
C PRO A 62 -25.58 -5.10 -1.55
N LYS A 63 -26.08 -4.51 -2.64
CA LYS A 63 -26.57 -5.24 -3.82
C LYS A 63 -25.42 -5.92 -4.56
N ALA A 64 -24.37 -5.17 -4.91
CA ALA A 64 -23.19 -5.70 -5.59
C ALA A 64 -22.53 -6.82 -4.77
N TRP A 65 -22.45 -6.67 -3.44
CA TRP A 65 -21.93 -7.73 -2.58
C TRP A 65 -22.78 -9.01 -2.60
N ARG A 66 -24.12 -8.89 -2.61
CA ARG A 66 -25.01 -10.05 -2.70
C ARG A 66 -24.87 -10.78 -4.04
N GLU A 67 -24.77 -10.04 -5.13
CA GLU A 67 -24.57 -10.59 -6.48
C GLU A 67 -23.21 -11.28 -6.58
N LEU A 68 -22.15 -10.65 -6.07
CA LEU A 68 -20.83 -11.26 -5.99
C LEU A 68 -20.83 -12.56 -5.16
N LYS A 69 -21.53 -12.59 -4.02
CA LYS A 69 -21.67 -13.79 -3.18
C LYS A 69 -22.50 -14.89 -3.85
N ALA A 70 -23.52 -14.52 -4.63
CA ALA A 70 -24.29 -15.49 -5.41
C ALA A 70 -23.41 -16.13 -6.50
N LEU A 71 -22.63 -15.31 -7.22
CA LEU A 71 -21.66 -15.78 -8.21
C LEU A 71 -20.58 -16.66 -7.58
N SER A 72 -20.10 -16.31 -6.39
CA SER A 72 -19.12 -17.14 -5.67
C SER A 72 -19.67 -18.54 -5.35
N GLY A 73 -20.96 -18.64 -5.03
CA GLY A 73 -21.65 -19.91 -4.83
C GLY A 73 -21.71 -20.76 -6.12
N VAL A 74 -21.95 -20.12 -7.27
CA VAL A 74 -21.97 -20.79 -8.58
C VAL A 74 -20.56 -21.27 -8.97
N LEU A 75 -19.55 -20.42 -8.78
CA LEU A 75 -18.14 -20.73 -9.04
C LEU A 75 -17.50 -21.64 -7.98
N GLN A 76 -18.24 -22.03 -6.94
CA GLN A 76 -17.76 -22.80 -5.78
C GLN A 76 -16.50 -22.23 -5.12
N GLN A 77 -16.31 -20.91 -5.20
CA GLN A 77 -15.18 -20.21 -4.61
C GLN A 77 -15.60 -19.49 -3.33
N LYS A 78 -14.75 -19.59 -2.30
CA LYS A 78 -14.89 -18.78 -1.08
C LYS A 78 -14.40 -17.37 -1.37
N ILE A 79 -15.29 -16.40 -1.21
CA ILE A 79 -14.96 -14.97 -1.35
C ILE A 79 -14.73 -14.33 0.00
N TRP A 80 -13.73 -13.47 0.05
CA TRP A 80 -13.41 -12.61 1.17
C TRP A 80 -13.88 -11.19 0.89
N LYS A 81 -14.11 -10.43 1.96
CA LYS A 81 -14.49 -9.03 1.80
C LYS A 81 -13.29 -8.24 1.30
N LEU A 82 -13.47 -7.54 0.18
CA LEU A 82 -12.44 -6.64 -0.35
C LEU A 82 -12.08 -5.61 0.72
N THR A 83 -10.77 -5.39 0.88
CA THR A 83 -10.21 -4.50 1.90
C THR A 83 -9.71 -3.22 1.25
N ASN A 84 -9.85 -2.10 1.96
CA ASN A 84 -9.41 -0.78 1.50
C ASN A 84 -7.88 -0.75 1.34
N LEU A 85 -7.37 -0.24 0.21
CA LEU A 85 -5.92 -0.10 -0.01
C LEU A 85 -5.38 1.28 0.38
N GLY A 86 -6.24 2.31 0.44
CA GLY A 86 -5.92 3.70 0.78
C GLY A 86 -5.82 4.03 2.27
N GLY A 87 -5.57 3.05 3.15
CA GLY A 87 -5.44 3.26 4.60
C GLY A 87 -4.00 3.52 5.10
N THR A 88 -3.87 4.31 6.17
CA THR A 88 -2.63 4.70 6.88
C THR A 88 -1.90 3.56 7.63
N ARG A 89 -2.11 2.30 7.25
CA ARG A 89 -1.62 1.16 8.03
C ARG A 89 -1.06 0.05 7.12
N TRP A 90 0.25 0.16 6.93
CA TRP A 90 1.23 -0.94 6.76
C TRP A 90 1.24 -1.71 5.43
N LEU A 91 2.44 -1.95 4.91
CA LEU A 91 2.73 -2.71 3.68
C LEU A 91 2.14 -4.14 3.68
N PRO A 92 2.15 -4.90 4.79
CA PRO A 92 1.45 -6.18 4.88
C PRO A 92 -0.07 -6.10 4.66
N HIS A 93 -0.69 -4.96 4.94
CA HIS A 93 -2.12 -4.79 4.67
C HIS A 93 -2.38 -4.69 3.17
N VAL A 94 -1.56 -3.91 2.47
CA VAL A 94 -1.60 -3.78 1.00
C VAL A 94 -1.34 -5.13 0.35
N GLU A 95 -0.30 -5.83 0.81
CA GLU A 95 0.03 -7.17 0.32
C GLU A 95 -1.12 -8.17 0.53
N ARG A 96 -1.67 -8.26 1.75
CA ARG A 96 -2.81 -9.16 2.03
C ARG A 96 -4.04 -8.82 1.19
N ALA A 97 -4.32 -7.54 1.01
CA ALA A 97 -5.46 -7.09 0.22
C ALA A 97 -5.28 -7.44 -1.27
N LEU A 98 -4.08 -7.27 -1.81
CA LEU A 98 -3.74 -7.70 -3.18
C LEU A 98 -3.80 -9.22 -3.33
N GLN A 99 -3.24 -9.99 -2.39
CA GLN A 99 -3.33 -11.45 -2.39
C GLN A 99 -4.78 -11.95 -2.33
N THR A 100 -5.62 -11.29 -1.53
CA THR A 100 -7.04 -11.62 -1.42
C THR A 100 -7.77 -11.29 -2.73
N LEU A 101 -7.50 -10.12 -3.32
CA LEU A 101 -8.05 -9.75 -4.62
C LEU A 101 -7.64 -10.73 -5.72
N MET A 102 -6.37 -11.18 -5.73
CA MET A 102 -5.90 -12.17 -6.71
C MET A 102 -6.57 -13.54 -6.54
N LYS A 103 -6.81 -13.98 -5.29
CA LYS A 103 -7.54 -15.24 -5.02
C LYS A 103 -8.98 -15.17 -5.49
N ASP A 104 -9.64 -14.04 -5.26
CA ASP A 104 -11.05 -13.82 -5.59
C ASP A 104 -11.25 -13.26 -7.01
N TYR A 105 -10.16 -13.09 -7.77
CA TYR A 105 -10.14 -12.37 -9.04
C TYR A 105 -11.12 -12.95 -10.06
N ALA A 106 -11.21 -14.28 -10.16
CA ALA A 106 -12.12 -14.95 -11.10
C ALA A 106 -13.59 -14.60 -10.83
N VAL A 107 -14.02 -14.54 -9.57
CA VAL A 107 -15.41 -14.17 -9.24
C VAL A 107 -15.66 -12.68 -9.41
N VAL A 108 -14.68 -11.86 -9.03
CA VAL A 108 -14.74 -10.41 -9.24
C VAL A 108 -14.85 -10.10 -10.74
N LEU A 109 -14.09 -10.80 -11.59
CA LEU A 109 -14.19 -10.71 -13.04
C LEU A 109 -15.56 -11.12 -13.56
N ALA A 110 -16.04 -12.32 -13.19
CA ALA A 110 -17.34 -12.81 -13.63
C ALA A 110 -18.47 -11.84 -13.25
N HIS A 111 -18.36 -11.20 -12.08
CA HIS A 111 -19.29 -10.16 -11.67
C HIS A 111 -19.17 -8.90 -12.55
N MET A 112 -17.95 -8.45 -12.88
CA MET A 112 -17.77 -7.31 -13.79
C MET A 112 -18.34 -7.59 -15.18
N GLU A 113 -18.07 -8.76 -15.76
CA GLU A 113 -18.57 -9.17 -17.07
C GLU A 113 -20.11 -9.18 -17.08
N ASN A 114 -20.74 -9.76 -16.07
CA ASN A 114 -22.20 -9.79 -15.94
C ASN A 114 -22.81 -8.38 -15.68
N THR A 115 -22.05 -7.48 -15.05
CA THR A 115 -22.49 -6.10 -14.83
C THR A 115 -22.40 -5.27 -16.12
N ILE A 116 -21.42 -5.53 -17.00
CA ILE A 116 -21.31 -4.89 -18.32
C ILE A 116 -22.56 -5.16 -19.16
N GLU A 117 -23.05 -6.40 -19.15
CA GLU A 117 -24.20 -6.83 -19.94
C GLU A 117 -25.54 -6.24 -19.46
N THR A 118 -25.66 -5.94 -18.16
CA THR A 118 -26.93 -5.52 -17.55
C THR A 118 -27.05 -4.02 -17.35
N LYS A 119 -25.98 -3.33 -16.92
CA LYS A 119 -25.80 -1.86 -16.91
C LYS A 119 -24.37 -1.54 -16.45
N PRO A 120 -23.53 -0.84 -17.25
CA PRO A 120 -22.13 -0.63 -16.89
C PRO A 120 -22.02 0.14 -15.56
N GLY A 121 -21.44 -0.49 -14.56
CA GLY A 121 -21.11 0.15 -13.29
C GLY A 121 -19.98 1.17 -13.45
N ASN A 122 -19.87 2.13 -12.52
CA ASN A 122 -18.84 3.18 -12.55
C ASN A 122 -17.41 2.65 -12.71
N LEU A 123 -17.13 1.42 -12.22
CA LEU A 123 -15.84 0.74 -12.41
C LEU A 123 -15.60 0.32 -13.86
N SER A 124 -16.62 -0.24 -14.53
CA SER A 124 -16.51 -0.62 -15.95
C SER A 124 -16.34 0.61 -16.84
N LEU A 125 -17.02 1.71 -16.53
CA LEU A 125 -16.85 2.98 -17.24
C LEU A 125 -15.43 3.51 -17.06
N LYS A 126 -14.90 3.50 -15.83
CA LYS A 126 -13.50 3.89 -15.58
C LYS A 126 -12.47 3.03 -16.29
N LEU A 127 -12.64 1.71 -16.31
CA LEU A 127 -11.74 0.80 -17.03
C LEU A 127 -11.73 1.11 -18.54
N GLN A 128 -12.89 1.47 -19.11
CA GLN A 128 -13.02 1.89 -20.51
C GLN A 128 -12.40 3.26 -20.76
N GLU A 129 -12.65 4.25 -19.89
CA GLU A 129 -12.06 5.60 -19.93
C GLU A 129 -10.53 5.55 -19.87
N ASP A 130 -9.97 4.71 -18.99
CA ASP A 130 -8.53 4.58 -18.80
C ASP A 130 -7.87 3.66 -19.86
N GLY A 131 -8.64 3.07 -20.78
CA GLY A 131 -8.15 2.14 -21.81
C GLY A 131 -7.52 0.85 -21.23
N VAL A 132 -7.90 0.49 -20.01
CA VAL A 132 -7.36 -0.66 -19.28
C VAL A 132 -8.22 -1.89 -19.60
N THR A 133 -7.66 -2.82 -20.35
CA THR A 133 -8.28 -4.13 -20.58
C THR A 133 -8.11 -5.02 -19.34
N LEU A 134 -9.00 -5.98 -19.14
CA LEU A 134 -8.91 -6.94 -18.02
C LEU A 134 -7.54 -7.63 -17.92
N PRO A 135 -6.89 -8.06 -19.02
CA PRO A 135 -5.53 -8.62 -18.96
C PRO A 135 -4.48 -7.61 -18.51
N LYS A 136 -4.59 -6.34 -18.90
CA LYS A 136 -3.67 -5.28 -18.44
C LYS A 136 -3.84 -5.02 -16.95
N ALA A 137 -5.07 -5.05 -16.45
CA ALA A 137 -5.34 -4.92 -15.01
C ALA A 137 -4.74 -6.11 -14.23
N LEU A 138 -4.95 -7.35 -14.70
CA LEU A 138 -4.35 -8.55 -14.11
C LEU A 138 -2.82 -8.44 -14.07
N GLN A 139 -2.20 -8.14 -15.21
CA GLN A 139 -0.75 -7.99 -15.32
C GLN A 139 -0.22 -6.92 -14.37
N ALA A 140 -0.97 -5.82 -14.20
CA ALA A 140 -0.60 -4.78 -13.26
C ALA A 140 -0.70 -5.25 -11.79
N PHE A 141 -1.74 -6.02 -11.43
CA PHE A 141 -1.84 -6.64 -10.09
C PHE A 141 -0.72 -7.65 -9.83
N GLU A 142 -0.39 -8.50 -10.81
CA GLU A 142 0.71 -9.46 -10.70
C GLU A 142 2.06 -8.76 -10.55
N THR A 143 2.31 -7.75 -11.38
CA THR A 143 3.53 -6.93 -11.30
C THR A 143 3.64 -6.26 -9.93
N ALA A 144 2.53 -5.74 -9.41
CA ALA A 144 2.48 -5.13 -8.07
C ALA A 144 2.84 -6.12 -6.97
N LEU A 145 2.28 -7.32 -7.02
CA LEU A 145 2.56 -8.37 -6.06
C LEU A 145 4.03 -8.82 -6.12
N LEU A 146 4.58 -8.97 -7.33
CA LEU A 146 5.98 -9.33 -7.54
C LEU A 146 6.92 -8.25 -7.03
N MET A 147 6.59 -6.97 -7.24
CA MET A 147 7.37 -5.84 -6.73
C MET A 147 7.35 -5.79 -5.20
N LEU A 148 6.20 -6.05 -4.57
CA LEU A 148 6.13 -6.15 -3.11
C LEU A 148 6.93 -7.34 -2.57
N THR A 149 6.90 -8.47 -3.27
CA THR A 149 7.65 -9.67 -2.89
C THR A 149 9.16 -9.47 -3.08
N SER A 150 9.58 -8.77 -4.14
CA SER A 150 10.99 -8.44 -4.35
C SER A 150 11.49 -7.47 -3.28
N MET A 151 10.67 -6.46 -2.89
CA MET A 151 11.00 -5.56 -1.78
C MET A 151 11.19 -6.28 -0.44
N HIS A 152 10.61 -7.46 -0.23
CA HIS A 152 10.84 -8.28 0.96
C HIS A 152 12.16 -9.06 0.89
N SER A 153 12.65 -9.38 -0.30
CA SER A 153 13.81 -10.25 -0.50
C SER A 153 15.10 -9.50 -0.82
N THR A 154 15.00 -8.33 -1.44
CA THR A 154 16.12 -7.47 -1.81
C THR A 154 15.94 -6.08 -1.23
N ALA A 155 16.96 -5.61 -0.50
CA ALA A 155 17.04 -4.22 -0.09
C ALA A 155 17.21 -3.35 -1.35
N GLY A 156 16.38 -2.32 -1.52
CA GLY A 156 16.57 -1.37 -2.61
C GLY A 156 17.77 -0.45 -2.35
N GLU A 157 18.26 0.23 -3.38
CA GLU A 157 19.43 1.14 -3.31
C GLU A 157 19.34 2.16 -2.15
N SER A 158 18.15 2.68 -1.87
CA SER A 158 17.94 3.61 -0.75
C SER A 158 18.09 2.97 0.63
N LEU A 159 17.71 1.70 0.77
CA LEU A 159 17.90 0.94 2.01
C LEU A 159 19.35 0.49 2.14
N GLU A 160 19.99 0.08 1.05
CA GLU A 160 21.41 -0.27 1.04
C GLU A 160 22.28 0.93 1.41
N GLY A 161 22.03 2.12 0.84
CA GLY A 161 22.73 3.35 1.22
C GLY A 161 22.53 3.70 2.69
N PHE A 162 21.30 3.60 3.21
CA PHE A 162 21.03 3.82 4.63
C PHE A 162 21.75 2.80 5.54
N LEU A 163 21.74 1.52 5.17
CA LEU A 163 22.41 0.47 5.93
C LEU A 163 23.93 0.68 5.94
N GLN A 164 24.48 1.16 4.83
CA GLN A 164 25.90 1.49 4.71
C GLN A 164 26.26 2.70 5.58
N ASP A 165 25.50 3.80 5.50
CA ASP A 165 25.68 4.99 6.36
C ASP A 165 25.58 4.61 7.85
N SER A 166 24.58 3.80 8.21
CA SER A 166 24.35 3.32 9.57
C SER A 166 25.47 2.40 10.07
N ALA A 167 25.99 1.51 9.22
CA ALA A 167 27.12 0.63 9.55
C ALA A 167 28.42 1.40 9.78
N GLU A 168 28.61 2.52 9.06
CA GLU A 168 29.71 3.46 9.25
C GLU A 168 29.53 4.34 10.51
N GLY A 169 28.44 4.14 11.25
CA GLY A 169 28.15 4.87 12.49
C GLY A 169 27.85 6.34 12.23
N GLN A 170 27.36 6.70 11.05
CA GLN A 170 26.99 8.07 10.71
C GLN A 170 25.54 8.13 10.23
N PHE A 171 24.76 9.07 10.77
CA PHE A 171 23.45 9.37 10.25
C PHE A 171 23.29 10.89 10.11
N HIS A 172 23.09 11.38 8.89
CA HIS A 172 22.98 12.81 8.60
C HIS A 172 24.07 13.67 9.25
N ALA A 173 25.34 13.28 9.07
CA ALA A 173 26.52 13.95 9.63
C ALA A 173 26.61 13.97 11.17
N MET A 174 25.79 13.19 11.88
CA MET A 174 25.96 12.91 13.30
C MET A 174 26.59 11.52 13.49
N GLN A 175 27.61 11.42 14.33
CA GLN A 175 28.13 10.13 14.76
C GLN A 175 27.12 9.43 15.68
N LEU A 176 26.73 8.21 15.30
CA LEU A 176 25.93 7.33 16.13
C LEU A 176 26.82 6.76 17.22
N GLN A 177 26.54 7.14 18.48
CA GLN A 177 27.16 6.47 19.62
C GLN A 177 26.58 5.06 19.75
N SER A 178 27.45 4.05 19.76
CA SER A 178 27.04 2.70 20.13
C SER A 178 26.63 2.67 21.60
N PHE A 179 25.48 2.08 21.89
CA PHE A 179 25.07 1.85 23.27
C PHE A 179 26.10 0.93 23.95
N SER A 180 26.69 1.37 25.07
CA SER A 180 27.49 0.49 25.91
C SER A 180 26.62 -0.65 26.46
N GLN A 181 27.23 -1.80 26.72
CA GLN A 181 26.53 -2.97 27.26
C GLN A 181 25.77 -2.64 28.56
N GLU A 182 26.37 -1.84 29.44
CA GLU A 182 25.74 -1.33 30.68
C GLU A 182 24.48 -0.47 30.42
N SER A 183 24.46 0.29 29.33
CA SER A 183 23.31 1.13 28.98
C SER A 183 22.13 0.29 28.46
N ARG A 184 22.41 -0.84 27.81
CA ARG A 184 21.40 -1.81 27.36
C ARG A 184 20.78 -2.56 28.54
N ASP A 185 21.62 -3.04 29.47
CA ASP A 185 21.18 -3.75 30.70
C ASP A 185 20.35 -2.87 31.65
N ARG A 186 20.36 -1.55 31.45
CA ARG A 186 19.56 -0.58 32.21
C ARG A 186 18.18 -0.30 31.59
N PHE A 187 18.04 -0.50 30.28
CA PHE A 187 16.76 -0.36 29.56
C PHE A 187 15.94 -1.65 29.55
N ASP A 188 16.59 -2.81 29.64
CA ASP A 188 15.95 -4.13 29.70
C ASP A 188 15.48 -4.55 31.12
N ARG A 189 15.37 -3.61 32.07
CA ARG A 189 14.81 -3.83 33.42
C ARG A 189 13.40 -3.28 33.57
#